data_AF-A0AAV9ACW6-F1
#
_entry.id   AF-A0AAV9ACW6-F1
#
_cell.length_a   1.000
_cell.length_b   1.000
_cell.length_c   1.000
_cell.angle_alpha   90.00
_cell.angle_beta   90.00
_cell.angle_gamma   90.00
#
_symmetry.space_group_name_H-M   'P 1'
#
loop_
_entity.id
_entity.type
_entity.pdbx_description
1 polymer ?
#
loop_
_entity_poly.entity_id
_entity_poly.type
_entity_poly.pdbx_seq_one_letter_code
_entity_poly.pdbx_strand_id
1 'polypeptide(L)'
;MSFQSLTMPVEIVPSETAENPNPRTAWEGCSVLLDINDGDRLVFARLTPSTTVKIGDKKLSLRPLVGCPFGSLFRVETGPKGAFLARVVSTPTADDAKGEEFCVKDEVRDNRALVDNNKAQGLSGEDIDEMRREGATGDDIVEALIANSSTFENKTSFSQEKYRLRKQKKYAPKVLLRRPFARRFLRVDTLSLLLSLANVSAYSDVLVVDMVGGIVTGAVAERLGGTGYVCNTHFGTKLYSTAIVRIFNSSSKVSCRSANPGRQASLEAIKSWKQNGFTSMIVAAPELDVESIIQDLLPLLSYSSPFAIYHQYLQVLPSRTHPHMQMSAFGGYILSGIRTCSSVDCAQGN
;
A
#
# COMPACT_ATOMS: atom_id res chain seq x y z
N MET A 1 -2.04 23.90 -23.65
CA MET A 1 -0.57 23.65 -23.64
C MET A 1 -0.08 23.04 -24.96
N SER A 2 1.09 23.42 -25.48
CA SER A 2 1.73 22.68 -26.59
C SER A 2 2.61 21.56 -26.04
N PHE A 3 2.83 20.47 -26.81
CA PHE A 3 3.77 19.39 -26.44
C PHE A 3 5.18 19.87 -26.07
N GLN A 4 5.55 21.11 -26.43
CA GLN A 4 6.83 21.74 -26.11
C GLN A 4 6.92 22.28 -24.67
N SER A 5 5.79 22.44 -23.97
CA SER A 5 5.73 22.94 -22.58
C SER A 5 5.84 21.84 -21.51
N LEU A 6 5.93 20.58 -21.92
CA LEU A 6 6.23 19.45 -21.03
C LEU A 6 7.71 19.50 -20.66
N THR A 7 8.03 20.01 -19.47
CA THR A 7 9.38 20.07 -18.92
C THR A 7 9.98 18.66 -18.88
N MET A 8 11.03 18.43 -19.67
CA MET A 8 11.78 17.17 -19.66
C MET A 8 12.66 17.12 -18.40
N PRO A 9 12.49 16.15 -17.49
CA PRO A 9 13.34 16.07 -16.31
C PRO A 9 14.76 15.58 -16.66
N VAL A 10 15.72 16.16 -15.93
CA VAL A 10 17.19 16.03 -16.03
C VAL A 10 17.70 14.61 -15.72
N GLU A 11 18.79 14.23 -16.39
CA GLU A 11 19.55 12.99 -16.23
C GLU A 11 19.85 12.63 -14.77
N ILE A 12 19.56 11.37 -14.42
CA ILE A 12 20.19 10.68 -13.30
C ILE A 12 20.80 9.40 -13.86
N VAL A 13 22.13 9.33 -13.81
CA VAL A 13 22.92 8.15 -14.18
C VAL A 13 22.52 6.98 -13.28
N PRO A 14 22.02 5.85 -13.83
CA PRO A 14 21.68 4.69 -13.01
C PRO A 14 22.97 4.00 -12.55
N SER A 15 23.11 3.82 -11.24
CA SER A 15 24.13 2.93 -10.67
C SER A 15 23.82 1.48 -11.05
N GLU A 16 24.75 0.83 -11.75
CA GLU A 16 24.72 -0.61 -12.03
C GLU A 16 24.64 -1.40 -10.72
N THR A 17 23.51 -2.06 -10.45
CA THR A 17 23.44 -3.10 -9.41
C THR A 17 22.44 -4.19 -9.76
N ALA A 18 22.98 -5.42 -9.73
CA ALA A 18 22.40 -6.76 -9.55
C ALA A 18 21.18 -7.21 -10.39
N GLU A 19 21.35 -8.39 -10.99
CA GLU A 19 20.30 -9.21 -11.62
C GLU A 19 19.04 -9.28 -10.75
N ASN A 20 17.87 -9.19 -11.40
CA ASN A 20 16.57 -9.18 -10.74
C ASN A 20 16.29 -10.57 -10.14
N PRO A 21 16.38 -10.76 -8.81
CA PRO A 21 15.95 -12.01 -8.20
C PRO A 21 14.44 -12.10 -8.32
N ASN A 22 13.92 -13.33 -8.51
CA ASN A 22 12.50 -13.68 -8.60
C ASN A 22 11.55 -12.63 -7.96
N PRO A 23 10.58 -12.03 -8.71
CA PRO A 23 9.71 -10.96 -8.20
C PRO A 23 8.83 -11.38 -7.03
N ARG A 24 8.79 -12.67 -6.71
CA ARG A 24 8.05 -13.25 -5.59
C ARG A 24 8.85 -13.29 -4.30
N THR A 25 10.15 -13.06 -4.33
CA THR A 25 11.04 -13.09 -3.15
C THR A 25 11.58 -11.71 -2.83
N ALA A 26 11.83 -11.41 -1.57
CA ALA A 26 12.50 -10.18 -1.15
C ALA A 26 14.02 -10.30 -1.36
N TRP A 27 14.69 -9.20 -1.67
CA TRP A 27 16.13 -9.16 -1.95
C TRP A 27 16.83 -7.98 -1.31
N GLU A 28 18.16 -8.03 -1.29
CA GLU A 28 18.97 -6.92 -0.79
C GLU A 28 18.80 -5.67 -1.66
N GLY A 29 18.51 -4.54 -1.03
CA GLY A 29 18.25 -3.26 -1.69
C GLY A 29 16.78 -3.01 -2.02
N CYS A 30 15.88 -4.00 -1.91
CA CYS A 30 14.46 -3.85 -2.21
C CYS A 30 13.70 -3.16 -1.09
N SER A 31 12.66 -2.41 -1.44
CA SER A 31 11.67 -1.91 -0.49
C SER A 31 10.67 -3.01 -0.13
N VAL A 32 10.24 -3.05 1.13
CA VAL A 32 9.25 -4.00 1.64
C VAL A 32 8.24 -3.27 2.49
N LEU A 33 7.04 -3.86 2.59
CA LEU A 33 6.00 -3.42 3.50
C LEU A 33 5.86 -4.48 4.60
N LEU A 34 6.13 -4.08 5.84
CA LEU A 34 5.95 -4.94 7.00
C LEU A 34 4.56 -4.69 7.58
N ASP A 35 3.73 -5.72 7.54
CA ASP A 35 2.39 -5.72 8.09
C ASP A 35 2.40 -6.37 9.47
N ILE A 36 2.31 -5.54 10.52
CA ILE A 36 2.46 -5.95 11.91
C ILE A 36 1.07 -6.18 12.51
N ASN A 37 0.85 -7.37 13.06
CA ASN A 37 -0.40 -7.78 13.70
C ASN A 37 -1.66 -7.52 12.83
N ASP A 38 -1.62 -7.97 11.57
CA ASP A 38 -2.76 -7.96 10.66
C ASP A 38 -3.37 -6.56 10.42
N GLY A 39 -2.51 -5.58 10.19
CA GLY A 39 -2.89 -4.20 9.84
C GLY A 39 -2.87 -3.22 11.00
N ASP A 40 -2.54 -3.63 12.22
CA ASP A 40 -2.40 -2.69 13.36
C ASP A 40 -1.35 -1.62 13.05
N ARG A 41 -0.25 -2.00 12.39
CA ARG A 41 0.79 -1.07 11.95
C ARG A 41 1.46 -1.54 10.65
N LEU A 42 1.53 -0.63 9.68
CA LEU A 42 2.24 -0.83 8.42
C LEU A 42 3.55 -0.03 8.43
N VAL A 43 4.67 -0.68 8.11
CA VAL A 43 6.00 -0.04 8.07
C VAL A 43 6.69 -0.30 6.74
N PHE A 44 7.08 0.77 6.03
CA PHE A 44 7.95 0.66 4.87
C PHE A 44 9.41 0.62 5.31
N ALA A 45 10.18 -0.30 4.74
CA ALA A 45 11.62 -0.39 4.97
C ALA A 45 12.32 -0.74 3.66
N ARG A 46 13.55 -0.26 3.49
CA ARG A 46 14.44 -0.73 2.42
C ARG A 46 15.39 -1.76 3.02
N LEU A 47 15.44 -2.97 2.46
CA LEU A 47 16.30 -4.03 2.97
C LEU A 47 17.76 -3.70 2.67
N THR A 48 18.54 -3.46 3.71
CA THR A 48 20.01 -3.42 3.64
C THR A 48 20.57 -4.23 4.80
N PRO A 49 21.84 -4.67 4.77
CA PRO A 49 22.42 -5.49 5.83
C PRO A 49 22.35 -4.85 7.22
N SER A 50 22.36 -3.52 7.28
CA SER A 50 22.29 -2.73 8.52
C SER A 50 20.87 -2.29 8.90
N THR A 51 19.86 -2.58 8.07
CA THR A 51 18.51 -2.10 8.33
C THR A 51 17.87 -2.82 9.51
N THR A 52 17.38 -2.01 10.44
CA THR A 52 16.63 -2.47 11.61
C THR A 52 15.29 -1.75 11.70
N VAL A 53 14.27 -2.42 12.22
CA VAL A 53 12.96 -1.83 12.51
C VAL A 53 12.66 -1.90 14.01
N LYS A 54 11.95 -0.90 14.54
CA LYS A 54 11.44 -0.91 15.92
C LYS A 54 10.00 -1.44 15.93
N ILE A 55 9.78 -2.60 16.55
CA ILE A 55 8.46 -3.21 16.77
C ILE A 55 8.22 -3.30 18.27
N GLY A 56 7.22 -2.57 18.77
CA GLY A 56 7.12 -2.28 20.21
C GLY A 56 8.38 -1.57 20.68
N ASP A 57 9.02 -2.08 21.74
CA ASP A 57 10.31 -1.58 22.23
C ASP A 57 11.52 -2.36 21.71
N LYS A 58 11.30 -3.36 20.86
CA LYS A 58 12.35 -4.23 20.34
C LYS A 58 12.91 -3.69 19.03
N LYS A 59 14.24 -3.64 18.90
CA LYS A 59 14.95 -3.33 17.65
C LYS A 59 15.33 -4.64 16.95
N LEU A 60 14.83 -4.83 15.73
CA LEU A 60 14.93 -6.09 15.00
C LEU A 60 15.71 -5.91 13.69
N SER A 61 16.64 -6.82 13.39
CA SER A 61 17.29 -6.88 12.08
C SER A 61 16.33 -7.44 11.03
N LEU A 62 16.28 -6.80 9.86
CA LEU A 62 15.48 -7.27 8.72
C LEU A 62 16.22 -8.24 7.80
N ARG A 63 17.47 -8.58 8.11
CA ARG A 63 18.28 -9.51 7.32
C ARG A 63 17.60 -10.86 7.06
N PRO A 64 16.86 -11.49 8.00
CA PRO A 64 16.17 -12.76 7.76
C PRO A 64 15.09 -12.71 6.67
N LEU A 65 14.63 -11.51 6.28
CA LEU A 65 13.61 -11.35 5.24
C LEU A 65 14.19 -11.54 3.83
N VAL A 66 15.49 -11.32 3.65
CA VAL A 66 16.16 -11.46 2.35
C VAL A 66 16.10 -12.93 1.91
N GLY A 67 15.68 -13.17 0.67
CA GLY A 67 15.49 -14.50 0.09
C GLY A 67 14.14 -15.15 0.43
N CYS A 68 13.35 -14.59 1.35
CA CYS A 68 12.03 -15.12 1.67
C CYS A 68 10.96 -14.67 0.67
N PRO A 69 9.97 -15.51 0.34
CA PRO A 69 8.85 -15.11 -0.52
C PRO A 69 7.99 -14.05 0.17
N PHE A 70 7.51 -13.07 -0.61
CA PHE A 70 6.44 -12.18 -0.16
C PHE A 70 5.22 -13.00 0.24
N GLY A 71 4.59 -12.63 1.35
CA GLY A 71 3.58 -13.42 2.05
C GLY A 71 4.13 -14.28 3.18
N SER A 72 5.47 -14.38 3.35
CA SER A 72 6.05 -15.08 4.49
C SER A 72 5.70 -14.40 5.81
N LEU A 73 5.29 -15.21 6.78
CA LEU A 73 4.98 -14.77 8.15
C LEU A 73 6.19 -14.97 9.05
N PHE A 74 6.45 -13.98 9.91
CA PHE A 74 7.50 -14.02 10.90
C PHE A 74 6.91 -13.73 12.28
N ARG A 75 7.51 -14.31 13.31
CA ARG A 75 7.21 -14.03 14.70
C ARG A 75 8.40 -13.30 15.34
N VAL A 76 8.10 -12.34 16.20
CA VAL A 76 9.12 -11.65 16.99
C VAL A 76 9.44 -12.49 18.23
N GLU A 77 10.66 -13.01 18.29
CA GLU A 77 11.15 -13.82 19.40
C GLU A 77 12.30 -13.12 20.12
N THR A 78 12.62 -13.60 21.32
CA THR A 78 13.72 -13.06 22.14
C THR A 78 14.69 -14.18 22.41
N GLY A 79 15.95 -14.00 22.01
CA GLY A 79 17.01 -14.95 22.27
C GLY A 79 18.15 -14.33 23.07
N PRO A 80 19.22 -15.09 23.36
CA PRO A 80 20.36 -14.64 24.17
C PRO A 80 21.11 -13.45 23.54
N LYS A 81 21.03 -13.28 22.21
CA LYS A 81 21.64 -12.17 21.46
C LYS A 81 20.68 -11.00 21.21
N GLY A 82 19.51 -11.00 21.85
CA GLY A 82 18.44 -10.01 21.67
C GLY A 82 17.29 -10.53 20.82
N ALA A 83 16.39 -9.61 20.45
CA ALA A 83 15.19 -9.96 19.69
C ALA A 83 15.49 -10.21 18.21
N PHE A 84 14.80 -11.18 17.61
CA PHE A 84 14.97 -11.56 16.21
C PHE A 84 13.64 -11.97 15.57
N LEU A 85 13.64 -12.07 14.23
CA LEU A 85 12.50 -12.54 13.45
C LEU A 85 12.67 -14.02 13.15
N ALA A 86 11.81 -14.85 13.71
CA ALA A 86 11.72 -16.27 13.40
C ALA A 86 10.69 -16.47 12.29
N ARG A 87 11.05 -17.20 11.23
CA ARG A 87 10.11 -17.50 10.14
C ARG A 87 9.12 -18.55 10.61
N VAL A 88 7.83 -18.24 10.50
CA VAL A 88 6.77 -19.21 10.74
C VAL A 88 6.62 -20.05 9.47
N VAL A 89 7.06 -21.30 9.54
CA VAL A 89 6.80 -22.27 8.50
C VAL A 89 5.47 -22.93 8.88
N SER A 90 4.43 -22.72 8.07
CA SER A 90 3.20 -23.51 8.19
C SER A 90 3.56 -24.96 7.91
N THR A 91 3.85 -25.73 8.95
CA THR A 91 3.68 -27.17 8.88
C THR A 91 2.17 -27.41 8.74
N PRO A 92 1.69 -28.23 7.80
CA PRO A 92 0.32 -28.70 7.81
C PRO A 92 0.16 -29.63 9.01
N THR A 93 0.15 -29.08 10.22
CA THR A 93 -0.37 -29.72 11.41
C THR A 93 -1.89 -29.65 11.31
N ALA A 94 -2.55 -30.74 11.68
CA ALA A 94 -3.98 -31.00 11.51
C ALA A 94 -4.95 -29.97 12.15
N ASP A 95 -4.43 -28.88 12.71
CA ASP A 95 -5.19 -27.81 13.35
C ASP A 95 -5.59 -26.68 12.40
N ASP A 96 -4.89 -26.48 11.26
CA ASP A 96 -5.27 -25.46 10.27
C ASP A 96 -6.53 -25.84 9.46
N ALA A 97 -7.01 -27.08 9.61
CA ALA A 97 -8.27 -27.57 9.05
C ALA A 97 -9.46 -27.41 10.01
N LYS A 98 -9.25 -26.87 11.22
CA LYS A 98 -10.34 -26.36 12.03
C LYS A 98 -10.52 -24.89 11.70
N GLY A 99 -11.29 -24.62 10.65
CA GLY A 99 -12.28 -23.58 10.83
C GLY A 99 -13.11 -24.04 12.02
N GLU A 100 -12.74 -23.62 13.23
CA GLU A 100 -13.52 -23.89 14.42
C GLU A 100 -14.90 -23.31 14.12
N GLU A 101 -15.83 -24.17 13.73
CA GLU A 101 -17.25 -23.86 13.81
C GLU A 101 -17.44 -23.28 15.20
N PHE A 102 -17.82 -22.01 15.24
CA PHE A 102 -18.19 -21.33 16.46
C PHE A 102 -19.44 -22.04 16.97
N CYS A 103 -19.25 -23.15 17.67
CA CYS A 103 -20.32 -23.80 18.41
C CYS A 103 -20.67 -22.80 19.51
N VAL A 104 -21.75 -22.05 19.28
CA VAL A 104 -22.45 -21.33 20.33
C VAL A 104 -22.95 -22.41 21.29
N LYS A 105 -22.09 -22.88 22.17
CA LYS A 105 -22.56 -23.47 23.41
C LYS A 105 -23.36 -22.36 24.06
N ASP A 106 -24.57 -22.64 24.51
CA ASP A 106 -25.35 -21.73 25.33
C ASP A 106 -24.53 -21.42 26.59
N GLU A 107 -23.66 -20.41 26.51
CA GLU A 107 -22.78 -20.04 27.59
C GLU A 107 -23.56 -19.21 28.60
N VAL A 108 -23.88 -19.83 29.74
CA VAL A 108 -24.51 -19.19 30.89
C VAL A 108 -23.55 -18.24 31.64
N ARG A 109 -22.29 -18.12 31.18
CA ARG A 109 -21.27 -17.28 31.81
C ARG A 109 -21.55 -15.81 31.51
N ASP A 110 -21.47 -14.97 32.54
CA ASP A 110 -21.56 -13.53 32.40
C ASP A 110 -20.58 -12.80 33.33
N ASN A 111 -20.53 -11.48 33.19
CA ASN A 111 -19.54 -10.66 33.85
C ASN A 111 -19.97 -10.18 35.25
N ARG A 112 -21.11 -10.65 35.80
CA ARG A 112 -21.70 -10.06 37.02
C ARG A 112 -20.83 -10.25 38.27
N ALA A 113 -20.08 -11.35 38.31
CA ALA A 113 -19.19 -11.71 39.42
C ALA A 113 -17.72 -11.34 39.17
N LEU A 114 -17.39 -10.71 38.03
CA LEU A 114 -16.02 -10.29 37.73
C LEU A 114 -15.72 -8.98 38.45
N VAL A 115 -14.80 -9.04 39.42
CA VAL A 115 -14.34 -7.87 40.18
C VAL A 115 -12.97 -7.43 39.67
N ASP A 116 -12.86 -6.18 39.25
CA ASP A 116 -11.59 -5.58 38.86
C ASP A 116 -10.84 -5.04 40.08
N ASN A 117 -9.98 -5.87 40.66
CA ASN A 117 -9.16 -5.53 41.82
C ASN A 117 -7.65 -5.49 41.50
N ASN A 118 -7.27 -5.51 40.21
CA ASN A 118 -5.88 -5.62 39.74
C ASN A 118 -5.07 -6.83 40.27
N LYS A 119 -5.73 -7.82 40.91
CA LYS A 119 -5.10 -9.05 41.44
C LYS A 119 -5.42 -10.29 40.59
N ALA A 120 -6.02 -10.08 39.42
CA ALA A 120 -6.50 -11.15 38.55
C ALA A 120 -5.40 -11.87 37.75
N GLN A 121 -4.17 -11.37 37.78
CA GLN A 121 -3.00 -11.95 37.11
C GLN A 121 -1.93 -12.22 38.16
N GLY A 122 -1.50 -13.48 38.26
CA GLY A 122 -0.48 -13.91 39.23
C GLY A 122 0.95 -13.64 38.78
N LEU A 123 1.21 -13.54 37.47
CA LEU A 123 2.55 -13.27 36.94
C LEU A 123 2.87 -11.77 36.97
N SER A 124 4.03 -11.45 37.54
CA SER A 124 4.60 -10.11 37.53
C SER A 124 5.29 -9.77 36.20
N GLY A 125 5.68 -8.51 36.03
CA GLY A 125 6.49 -8.11 34.87
C GLY A 125 7.87 -8.75 34.86
N GLU A 126 8.46 -8.96 36.04
CA GLU A 126 9.79 -9.56 36.23
C GLU A 126 9.78 -11.04 35.83
N ASP A 127 8.74 -11.79 36.22
CA ASP A 127 8.57 -13.20 35.83
C ASP A 127 8.48 -13.35 34.31
N ILE A 128 7.77 -12.43 33.64
CA ILE A 128 7.64 -12.44 32.18
C ILE A 128 8.99 -12.16 31.51
N ASP A 129 9.81 -11.28 32.09
CA ASP A 129 11.14 -10.97 31.58
C ASP A 129 12.14 -12.10 31.88
N GLU A 130 11.96 -12.84 32.97
CA GLU A 130 12.67 -14.10 33.23
C GLU A 130 12.32 -15.18 32.20
N MET A 131 11.04 -15.44 31.94
CA MET A 131 10.60 -16.37 30.88
C MET A 131 11.23 -16.02 29.52
N ARG A 132 11.32 -14.73 29.19
CA ARG A 132 11.99 -14.28 27.96
C ARG A 132 13.49 -14.53 27.95
N ARG A 133 14.16 -14.39 29.10
CA ARG A 133 15.60 -14.67 29.25
C ARG A 133 15.89 -16.17 29.15
N GLU A 134 15.00 -17.00 29.66
CA GLU A 134 15.05 -18.47 29.53
C GLU A 134 14.73 -18.95 28.11
N GLY A 135 14.23 -18.07 27.24
CA GLY A 135 13.95 -18.37 25.83
C GLY A 135 12.54 -18.88 25.58
N ALA A 136 11.61 -18.69 26.52
CA ALA A 136 10.20 -18.99 26.30
C ALA A 136 9.66 -18.23 25.07
N THR A 137 8.89 -18.92 24.24
CA THR A 137 8.30 -18.30 23.06
C THR A 137 7.18 -17.33 23.46
N GLY A 138 6.82 -16.44 22.55
CA GLY A 138 5.68 -15.54 22.80
C GLY A 138 4.37 -16.28 23.06
N ASP A 139 4.19 -17.47 22.46
CA ASP A 139 3.00 -18.30 22.68
C ASP A 139 3.04 -18.92 24.08
N ASP A 140 4.20 -19.44 24.53
CA ASP A 140 4.36 -20.01 25.88
C ASP A 140 4.06 -18.98 26.97
N ILE A 141 4.45 -17.71 26.75
CA ILE A 141 4.14 -16.61 27.66
C ILE A 141 2.63 -16.33 27.69
N VAL A 142 1.94 -16.44 26.55
CA VAL A 142 0.49 -16.25 26.50
C VAL A 142 -0.23 -17.37 27.25
N GLU A 143 0.18 -18.62 27.06
CA GLU A 143 -0.38 -19.76 27.77
C GLU A 143 -0.13 -19.68 29.28
N ALA A 144 1.08 -19.30 29.70
CA ALA A 144 1.40 -19.06 31.11
C ALA A 144 0.53 -17.93 31.72
N LEU A 145 0.27 -16.86 30.96
CA LEU A 145 -0.61 -15.75 31.39
C LEU A 145 -2.08 -16.14 31.48
N ILE A 146 -2.51 -17.14 30.69
CA ILE A 146 -3.85 -17.71 30.76
C ILE A 146 -3.97 -18.60 32.00
N ALA A 147 -3.01 -19.51 32.19
CA ALA A 147 -2.96 -20.43 33.33
C ALA A 147 -2.90 -19.70 34.69
N ASN A 148 -2.20 -18.56 34.74
CA ASN A 148 -2.07 -17.74 35.96
C ASN A 148 -3.15 -16.65 36.11
N SER A 149 -4.23 -16.70 35.33
CA SER A 149 -5.33 -15.75 35.45
C SER A 149 -6.55 -16.35 36.15
N SER A 150 -6.82 -15.87 37.36
CA SER A 150 -7.96 -16.31 38.18
C SER A 150 -9.34 -15.96 37.59
N THR A 151 -9.40 -15.03 36.64
CA THR A 151 -10.65 -14.57 36.01
C THR A 151 -10.86 -15.15 34.61
N PHE A 152 -9.88 -15.83 34.02
CA PHE A 152 -9.95 -16.22 32.61
C PHE A 152 -11.02 -17.27 32.35
N GLU A 153 -11.10 -18.31 33.18
CA GLU A 153 -12.08 -19.38 33.02
C GLU A 153 -13.53 -18.89 33.18
N ASN A 154 -13.76 -17.93 34.07
CA ASN A 154 -15.10 -17.36 34.32
C ASN A 154 -15.57 -16.37 33.23
N LYS A 155 -14.69 -15.97 32.31
CA LYS A 155 -15.06 -15.11 31.18
C LYS A 155 -15.87 -15.88 30.14
N THR A 156 -16.67 -15.13 29.38
CA THR A 156 -17.31 -15.64 28.15
C THR A 156 -16.27 -16.03 27.10
N SER A 157 -16.60 -16.97 26.21
CA SER A 157 -15.79 -17.36 25.05
C SER A 157 -15.26 -16.16 24.26
N PHE A 158 -16.14 -15.21 23.91
CA PHE A 158 -15.75 -13.97 23.22
C PHE A 158 -14.71 -13.15 24.01
N SER A 159 -14.86 -13.08 25.33
CA SER A 159 -13.95 -12.35 26.20
C SER A 159 -12.61 -13.08 26.38
N GLN A 160 -12.64 -14.42 26.42
CA GLN A 160 -11.44 -15.26 26.43
C GLN A 160 -10.66 -15.09 25.13
N GLU A 161 -11.33 -15.16 23.97
CA GLU A 161 -10.69 -15.00 22.67
C GLU A 161 -10.12 -13.59 22.49
N LYS A 162 -10.89 -12.55 22.85
CA LYS A 162 -10.42 -11.17 22.85
C LYS A 162 -9.20 -10.99 23.76
N TYR A 163 -9.17 -11.63 24.92
CA TYR A 163 -8.00 -11.61 25.81
C TYR A 163 -6.80 -12.30 25.17
N ARG A 164 -6.98 -13.49 24.62
CA ARG A 164 -5.94 -14.26 23.92
C ARG A 164 -5.34 -13.46 22.77
N LEU A 165 -6.16 -12.92 21.87
CA LEU A 165 -5.72 -12.06 20.75
C LEU A 165 -4.93 -10.84 21.23
N ARG A 166 -5.39 -10.16 22.30
CA ARG A 166 -4.68 -9.01 22.86
C ARG A 166 -3.31 -9.39 23.42
N LYS A 167 -3.20 -10.55 24.07
CA LYS A 167 -1.94 -11.06 24.64
C LYS A 167 -1.00 -11.54 23.53
N GLN A 168 -1.49 -12.26 22.54
CA GLN A 168 -0.71 -12.65 21.35
C GLN A 168 -0.13 -11.42 20.64
N LYS A 169 -0.95 -10.38 20.37
CA LYS A 169 -0.46 -9.14 19.75
C LYS A 169 0.65 -8.44 20.54
N LYS A 170 0.68 -8.60 21.86
CA LYS A 170 1.69 -8.00 22.77
C LYS A 170 2.95 -8.86 22.93
N TYR A 171 2.79 -10.17 23.14
CA TYR A 171 3.87 -11.08 23.53
C TYR A 171 4.42 -11.93 22.38
N ALA A 172 3.60 -12.19 21.36
CA ALA A 172 3.97 -12.89 20.13
C ALA A 172 3.62 -12.05 18.87
N PRO A 173 4.16 -10.82 18.69
CA PRO A 173 3.86 -10.02 17.52
C PRO A 173 4.18 -10.76 16.22
N LYS A 174 3.23 -10.72 15.29
CA LYS A 174 3.37 -11.30 13.96
C LYS A 174 3.74 -10.22 12.96
N VAL A 175 4.64 -10.54 12.05
CA VAL A 175 5.13 -9.65 11.00
C VAL A 175 4.99 -10.36 9.66
N LEU A 176 4.10 -9.85 8.82
CA LEU A 176 3.86 -10.38 7.49
C LEU A 176 4.66 -9.55 6.48
N LEU A 177 5.55 -10.23 5.75
CA LEU A 177 6.36 -9.63 4.69
C LEU A 177 5.49 -9.40 3.45
N ARG A 178 5.17 -8.14 3.13
CA ARG A 178 4.39 -7.77 1.95
C ARG A 178 5.25 -7.06 0.92
N ARG A 179 4.87 -7.22 -0.35
CA ARG A 179 5.37 -6.36 -1.42
C ARG A 179 4.76 -4.96 -1.26
N PRO A 180 5.52 -3.88 -1.46
CA PRO A 180 4.95 -2.53 -1.52
C PRO A 180 3.93 -2.42 -2.64
N PHE A 181 2.77 -1.83 -2.35
CA PHE A 181 1.70 -1.58 -3.31
C PHE A 181 1.06 -0.23 -3.03
N ALA A 182 0.45 0.38 -4.05
CA ALA A 182 -0.01 1.76 -3.97
C ALA A 182 -1.16 1.92 -2.96
N ARG A 183 -0.79 2.23 -1.72
CA ARG A 183 -1.69 2.55 -0.61
C ARG A 183 -1.14 3.72 0.15
N ARG A 184 -1.70 4.92 -0.05
CA ARG A 184 -1.60 6.07 0.87
C ARG A 184 -2.35 7.30 0.32
N PHE A 185 -2.81 8.17 1.24
CA PHE A 185 -3.54 9.43 1.03
C PHE A 185 -4.88 9.37 0.28
N LEU A 186 -4.94 8.74 -0.89
CA LEU A 186 -6.18 8.34 -1.55
C LEU A 186 -6.71 7.06 -0.91
N ARG A 187 -8.04 6.96 -0.78
CA ARG A 187 -8.65 5.69 -0.38
C ARG A 187 -8.44 4.65 -1.47
N VAL A 188 -8.34 3.39 -1.05
CA VAL A 188 -7.98 2.28 -1.95
C VAL A 188 -9.06 2.05 -3.00
N ASP A 189 -10.33 2.14 -2.61
CA ASP A 189 -11.49 2.08 -3.50
C ASP A 189 -11.46 3.21 -4.53
N THR A 190 -11.18 4.45 -4.11
CA THR A 190 -11.07 5.61 -5.02
C THR A 190 -9.92 5.44 -6.01
N LEU A 191 -8.73 5.04 -5.56
CA LEU A 191 -7.60 4.79 -6.45
C LEU A 191 -7.89 3.63 -7.43
N SER A 192 -8.53 2.56 -6.93
CA SER A 192 -8.91 1.41 -7.76
C SER A 192 -9.90 1.82 -8.85
N LEU A 193 -10.91 2.61 -8.48
CA LEU A 193 -11.91 3.13 -9.41
C LEU A 193 -11.27 4.08 -10.43
N LEU A 194 -10.36 4.96 -10.01
CA LEU A 194 -9.64 5.88 -10.90
C LEU A 194 -8.87 5.12 -12.00
N LEU A 195 -8.11 4.10 -11.61
CA LEU A 195 -7.33 3.28 -12.55
C LEU A 195 -8.24 2.48 -13.50
N SER A 196 -9.39 2.00 -13.01
CA SER A 196 -10.36 1.26 -13.83
C SER A 196 -11.11 2.16 -14.80
N LEU A 197 -11.59 3.33 -14.36
CA LEU A 197 -12.32 4.28 -15.20
C LEU A 197 -11.43 4.86 -16.30
N ALA A 198 -10.14 5.07 -16.03
CA ALA A 198 -9.18 5.47 -17.04
C ALA A 198 -8.66 4.30 -17.91
N ASN A 199 -9.16 3.07 -17.70
CA ASN A 199 -8.75 1.88 -18.45
C ASN A 199 -7.22 1.66 -18.51
N VAL A 200 -6.54 1.87 -17.39
CA VAL A 200 -5.09 1.67 -17.33
C VAL A 200 -4.79 0.19 -17.49
N SER A 201 -4.10 -0.16 -18.57
CA SER A 201 -3.77 -1.53 -18.92
C SER A 201 -2.43 -1.62 -19.64
N ALA A 202 -1.89 -2.83 -19.74
CA ALA A 202 -0.64 -3.10 -20.46
C ALA A 202 -0.62 -2.42 -21.85
N TYR A 203 0.54 -1.92 -22.28
CA TYR A 203 0.76 -1.21 -23.54
C TYR A 203 0.03 0.13 -23.70
N SER A 204 -0.63 0.64 -22.66
CA SER A 204 -1.24 1.97 -22.70
C SER A 204 -0.20 3.08 -22.58
N ASP A 205 -0.47 4.20 -23.26
CA ASP A 205 0.27 5.45 -23.13
C ASP A 205 -0.55 6.40 -22.25
N VAL A 206 -0.24 6.42 -20.96
CA VAL A 206 -1.06 7.08 -19.94
C VAL A 206 -0.47 8.43 -19.59
N LEU A 207 -1.26 9.49 -19.79
CA LEU A 207 -0.96 10.84 -19.29
C LEU A 207 -1.40 10.93 -17.82
N VAL A 208 -0.48 11.33 -16.94
CA VAL A 208 -0.74 11.44 -15.50
C VAL A 208 -0.44 12.85 -15.02
N VAL A 209 -1.30 13.40 -14.17
CA VAL A 209 -0.97 14.57 -13.33
C VAL A 209 -1.10 14.17 -11.88
N ASP A 210 0.02 14.08 -11.18
CA ASP A 210 0.09 13.57 -9.81
C ASP A 210 0.63 14.63 -8.85
N MET A 211 -0.28 15.24 -8.08
CA MET A 211 0.05 16.16 -6.99
C MET A 211 -0.09 15.50 -5.61
N VAL A 212 -0.27 14.17 -5.58
CA VAL A 212 -0.48 13.37 -4.36
C VAL A 212 0.77 12.55 -3.98
N GLY A 213 1.94 13.10 -4.32
CA GLY A 213 3.23 12.56 -3.92
C GLY A 213 3.70 11.34 -4.72
N GLY A 214 3.19 11.15 -5.95
CA GLY A 214 3.64 10.11 -6.87
C GLY A 214 2.90 8.77 -6.73
N ILE A 215 1.84 8.72 -5.92
CA ILE A 215 1.10 7.48 -5.63
C ILE A 215 0.33 6.99 -6.86
N VAL A 216 -0.32 7.91 -7.57
CA VAL A 216 -1.06 7.58 -8.79
C VAL A 216 -0.09 7.17 -9.88
N THR A 217 1.01 7.89 -10.04
CA THR A 217 2.09 7.56 -10.97
C THR A 217 2.62 6.15 -10.72
N GLY A 218 2.89 5.81 -9.46
CA GLY A 218 3.34 4.48 -9.07
C GLY A 218 2.30 3.39 -9.32
N ALA A 219 1.02 3.66 -9.04
CA ALA A 219 -0.08 2.71 -9.26
C ALA A 219 -0.32 2.44 -10.76
N VAL A 220 -0.21 3.47 -11.60
CA VAL A 220 -0.26 3.32 -13.06
C VAL A 220 0.92 2.49 -13.53
N ALA A 221 2.14 2.81 -13.10
CA ALA A 221 3.34 2.04 -13.47
C ALA A 221 3.25 0.57 -13.03
N GLU A 222 2.68 0.29 -11.85
CA GLU A 222 2.41 -1.07 -11.37
C GLU A 222 1.44 -1.80 -12.30
N ARG A 223 0.34 -1.16 -12.71
CA ARG A 223 -0.68 -1.77 -13.57
C ARG A 223 -0.25 -1.96 -15.02
N LEU A 224 0.62 -1.08 -15.52
CA LEU A 224 1.28 -1.25 -16.81
C LEU A 224 2.19 -2.48 -16.84
N GLY A 225 2.64 -2.97 -15.68
CA GLY A 225 3.46 -4.19 -15.59
C GLY A 225 4.78 -4.10 -16.35
N GLY A 226 5.22 -2.89 -16.64
CA GLY A 226 6.38 -2.62 -17.48
C GLY A 226 6.14 -2.62 -18.99
N THR A 227 4.89 -2.48 -19.42
CA THR A 227 4.54 -2.34 -20.83
C THR A 227 3.81 -1.01 -21.06
N GLY A 228 4.16 -0.27 -22.11
CA GLY A 228 3.62 1.07 -22.35
C GLY A 228 4.29 2.16 -21.52
N TYR A 229 3.71 3.36 -21.53
CA TYR A 229 4.33 4.56 -20.98
C TYR A 229 3.44 5.26 -19.93
N VAL A 230 4.08 5.78 -18.87
CA VAL A 230 3.47 6.74 -17.95
C VAL A 230 4.14 8.09 -18.16
N CYS A 231 3.41 9.08 -18.63
CA CYS A 231 3.88 10.44 -18.77
C CYS A 231 3.32 11.29 -17.63
N ASN A 232 4.08 11.45 -16.55
CA ASN A 232 3.70 12.34 -15.46
C ASN A 232 4.04 13.80 -15.82
N THR A 233 3.04 14.64 -15.95
CA THR A 233 3.16 16.08 -16.17
C THR A 233 2.69 16.87 -14.96
N HIS A 234 3.08 18.13 -14.88
CA HIS A 234 2.70 19.05 -13.81
C HIS A 234 2.34 20.41 -14.39
N PHE A 235 1.48 21.13 -13.68
CA PHE A 235 1.15 22.51 -14.00
C PHE A 235 2.05 23.46 -13.20
N GLY A 236 2.51 24.54 -13.86
CA GLY A 236 3.38 25.54 -13.25
C GLY A 236 4.81 25.04 -13.01
N THR A 237 5.53 25.72 -12.11
CA THR A 237 6.95 25.43 -11.80
C THR A 237 7.13 24.49 -10.61
N LYS A 238 6.06 24.17 -9.89
CA LYS A 238 6.10 23.37 -8.67
C LYS A 238 6.16 21.89 -9.03
N LEU A 239 7.30 21.27 -8.75
CA LEU A 239 7.51 19.83 -8.91
C LEU A 239 7.05 19.08 -7.66
N TYR A 240 6.11 18.15 -7.84
CA TYR A 240 5.69 17.24 -6.77
C TYR A 240 6.65 16.04 -6.72
N SER A 241 7.07 15.69 -5.51
CA SER A 241 8.02 14.58 -5.31
C SER A 241 7.40 13.26 -5.76
N THR A 242 8.11 12.55 -6.64
CA THR A 242 7.79 11.17 -7.07
C THR A 242 8.57 10.12 -6.26
N ALA A 243 9.12 10.51 -5.10
CA ALA A 243 9.97 9.62 -4.30
C ALA A 243 9.28 8.30 -3.90
N ILE A 244 7.96 8.30 -3.75
CA ILE A 244 7.20 7.08 -3.44
C ILE A 244 7.29 6.03 -4.55
N VAL A 245 7.49 6.44 -5.81
CA VAL A 245 7.55 5.49 -6.92
C VAL A 245 8.76 4.55 -6.78
N ARG A 246 9.84 5.04 -6.17
CA ARG A 246 11.03 4.24 -5.87
C ARG A 246 10.76 3.11 -4.88
N ILE A 247 9.69 3.21 -4.08
CA ILE A 247 9.29 2.21 -3.08
C ILE A 247 8.61 1.00 -3.73
N PHE A 248 8.07 1.11 -4.95
CA PHE A 248 7.37 0.00 -5.63
C PHE A 248 8.30 -1.07 -6.25
N ASN A 249 9.61 -0.96 -6.05
CA ASN A 249 10.62 -1.88 -6.59
C ASN A 249 10.53 -2.06 -8.11
N SER A 250 10.18 -1.01 -8.85
CA SER A 250 10.19 -1.06 -10.31
C SER A 250 11.62 -1.28 -10.80
N SER A 251 11.84 -2.34 -11.61
CA SER A 251 13.15 -2.68 -12.16
C SER A 251 13.64 -1.60 -13.12
N SER A 252 14.93 -1.28 -13.06
CA SER A 252 15.61 -0.39 -14.02
C SER A 252 15.66 -0.96 -15.45
N LYS A 253 15.39 -2.27 -15.60
CA LYS A 253 15.35 -3.03 -16.85
C LYS A 253 13.95 -3.61 -17.13
N VAL A 254 12.90 -2.83 -16.93
CA VAL A 254 11.71 -3.00 -17.77
C VAL A 254 12.10 -2.65 -19.21
N SER A 255 12.64 -3.64 -19.91
CA SER A 255 13.13 -3.58 -21.28
C SER A 255 11.96 -3.82 -22.24
N CYS A 256 11.06 -2.85 -22.32
CA CYS A 256 10.31 -2.51 -23.54
C CYS A 256 9.53 -1.22 -23.27
N ARG A 257 9.95 -0.11 -23.89
CA ARG A 257 9.11 1.09 -24.05
C ARG A 257 8.54 1.70 -22.75
N SER A 258 9.27 1.64 -21.64
CA SER A 258 8.81 2.19 -20.35
C SER A 258 9.71 3.34 -19.91
N ALA A 259 9.14 4.54 -19.82
CA ALA A 259 9.79 5.67 -19.17
C ALA A 259 9.71 5.45 -17.66
N ASN A 260 10.84 5.14 -17.03
CA ASN A 260 10.99 5.29 -15.59
C ASN A 260 10.62 6.73 -15.20
N PRO A 261 10.09 6.99 -13.99
CA PRO A 261 9.99 8.36 -13.49
C PRO A 261 11.38 9.02 -13.54
N GLY A 262 11.54 10.04 -14.39
CA GLY A 262 12.82 10.72 -14.62
C GLY A 262 13.66 10.21 -15.81
N ARG A 263 13.18 9.27 -16.64
CA ARG A 263 13.79 8.95 -17.95
C ARG A 263 13.03 9.63 -19.09
N GLN A 264 13.78 10.11 -20.08
CA GLN A 264 13.22 10.68 -21.30
C GLN A 264 12.55 9.58 -22.16
N ALA A 265 11.35 9.85 -22.67
CA ALA A 265 10.65 8.94 -23.58
C ALA A 265 11.42 8.79 -24.91
N SER A 266 11.21 7.67 -25.61
CA SER A 266 11.83 7.47 -26.94
C SER A 266 11.29 8.52 -27.94
N LEU A 267 12.13 8.91 -28.90
CA LEU A 267 11.71 9.85 -29.95
C LEU A 267 10.50 9.33 -30.73
N GLU A 268 10.41 8.00 -30.92
CA GLU A 268 9.26 7.34 -31.54
C GLU A 268 7.97 7.50 -30.73
N ALA A 269 8.03 7.33 -29.41
CA ALA A 269 6.87 7.51 -28.54
C ALA A 269 6.41 8.98 -28.53
N ILE A 270 7.35 9.92 -28.44
CA ILE A 270 7.04 11.36 -28.51
C ILE A 270 6.40 11.71 -29.86
N LYS A 271 6.91 11.14 -30.97
CA LYS A 271 6.33 11.33 -32.30
C LYS A 271 4.92 10.74 -32.37
N SER A 272 4.71 9.55 -31.81
CA SER A 272 3.41 8.89 -31.73
C SER A 272 2.40 9.74 -30.96
N TRP A 273 2.75 10.25 -29.77
CA TRP A 273 1.85 11.08 -28.97
C TRP A 273 1.50 12.39 -29.67
N LYS A 274 2.43 13.00 -30.41
CA LYS A 274 2.15 14.19 -31.21
C LYS A 274 1.17 13.92 -32.35
N GLN A 275 1.16 12.71 -32.92
CA GLN A 275 0.31 12.34 -34.05
C GLN A 275 -1.05 11.80 -33.59
N ASN A 276 -1.05 10.94 -32.57
CA ASN A 276 -2.20 10.13 -32.21
C ASN A 276 -2.79 10.52 -30.85
N GLY A 277 -2.01 11.17 -29.97
CA GLY A 277 -2.37 11.44 -28.58
C GLY A 277 -2.04 10.29 -27.62
N PHE A 278 -2.37 10.50 -26.34
CA PHE A 278 -2.28 9.48 -25.28
C PHE A 278 -3.52 8.59 -25.27
N THR A 279 -3.40 7.33 -24.86
CA THR A 279 -4.53 6.37 -24.87
C THR A 279 -5.39 6.44 -23.61
N SER A 280 -4.92 7.13 -22.57
CA SER A 280 -5.60 7.27 -21.28
C SER A 280 -5.08 8.49 -20.51
N MET A 281 -5.93 9.09 -19.68
CA MET A 281 -5.53 10.19 -18.78
C MET A 281 -6.03 9.97 -17.35
N ILE A 282 -5.14 10.18 -16.39
CA ILE A 282 -5.49 10.27 -14.97
C ILE A 282 -4.98 11.57 -14.38
N VAL A 283 -5.85 12.25 -13.62
CA VAL A 283 -5.47 13.47 -12.90
C VAL A 283 -5.82 13.30 -11.43
N ALA A 284 -4.85 13.50 -10.54
CA ALA A 284 -5.02 13.61 -9.10
C ALA A 284 -4.34 14.90 -8.63
N ALA A 285 -5.07 15.99 -8.80
CA ALA A 285 -4.61 17.35 -8.63
C ALA A 285 -5.65 18.18 -7.84
N PRO A 286 -5.81 17.93 -6.53
CA PRO A 286 -6.86 18.57 -5.74
C PRO A 286 -6.69 20.10 -5.60
N GLU A 287 -5.51 20.63 -5.92
CA GLU A 287 -5.21 22.07 -5.89
C GLU A 287 -5.52 22.76 -7.23
N LEU A 288 -5.85 22.01 -8.30
CA LEU A 288 -6.11 22.57 -9.62
C LEU A 288 -7.59 22.52 -9.98
N ASP A 289 -8.02 23.56 -10.69
CA ASP A 289 -9.37 23.63 -11.23
C ASP A 289 -9.57 22.62 -12.38
N VAL A 290 -10.70 21.92 -12.34
CA VAL A 290 -11.02 20.83 -13.26
C VAL A 290 -11.25 21.35 -14.69
N GLU A 291 -11.84 22.54 -14.83
CA GLU A 291 -12.09 23.14 -16.15
C GLU A 291 -10.76 23.43 -16.87
N SER A 292 -9.82 24.04 -16.14
CA SER A 292 -8.47 24.32 -16.65
C SER A 292 -7.74 23.03 -17.09
N ILE A 293 -7.83 21.97 -16.27
CA ILE A 293 -7.27 20.65 -16.59
C ILE A 293 -7.87 20.10 -17.90
N ILE A 294 -9.19 20.15 -18.04
CA ILE A 294 -9.89 19.63 -19.22
C ILE A 294 -9.49 20.42 -20.46
N GLN A 295 -9.48 21.75 -20.39
CA GLN A 295 -9.12 22.60 -21.54
C GLN A 295 -7.69 22.34 -22.03
N ASP A 296 -6.73 22.16 -21.10
CA ASP A 296 -5.32 21.99 -21.46
C ASP A 296 -4.92 20.56 -21.83
N LEU A 297 -5.47 19.55 -21.14
CA LEU A 297 -5.01 18.15 -21.29
C LEU A 297 -5.92 17.29 -22.15
N LEU A 298 -7.22 17.58 -22.21
CA LEU A 298 -8.14 16.79 -23.04
C LEU A 298 -7.67 16.76 -24.51
N PRO A 299 -7.14 17.85 -25.12
CA PRO A 299 -6.58 17.85 -26.47
C PRO A 299 -5.37 16.91 -26.68
N LEU A 300 -4.69 16.49 -25.62
CA LEU A 300 -3.54 15.57 -25.71
C LEU A 300 -3.94 14.09 -25.78
N LEU A 301 -5.20 13.75 -25.50
CA LEU A 301 -5.71 12.39 -25.61
C LEU A 301 -5.96 11.97 -27.06
N SER A 302 -6.02 10.67 -27.32
CA SER A 302 -6.56 10.16 -28.58
C SER A 302 -8.08 10.21 -28.53
N TYR A 303 -8.75 10.26 -29.69
CA TYR A 303 -10.20 10.06 -29.70
C TYR A 303 -10.55 8.65 -29.19
N SER A 304 -11.75 8.51 -28.61
CA SER A 304 -12.22 7.29 -27.95
C SER A 304 -11.39 6.87 -26.72
N SER A 305 -10.51 7.74 -26.21
CA SER A 305 -9.70 7.45 -25.02
C SER A 305 -10.41 7.87 -23.73
N PRO A 306 -10.41 7.01 -22.70
CA PRO A 306 -11.00 7.34 -21.41
C PRO A 306 -10.11 8.27 -20.58
N PHE A 307 -10.74 9.05 -19.72
CA PHE A 307 -10.06 9.85 -18.71
C PHE A 307 -10.77 9.76 -17.37
N ALA A 308 -10.00 9.93 -16.29
CA ALA A 308 -10.54 10.02 -14.94
C ALA A 308 -9.79 11.08 -14.11
N ILE A 309 -10.54 11.98 -13.50
CA ILE A 309 -10.04 13.14 -12.75
C ILE A 309 -10.55 13.04 -11.32
N TYR A 310 -9.63 12.90 -10.38
CA TYR A 310 -9.89 12.94 -8.95
C TYR A 310 -9.92 14.38 -8.43
N HIS A 311 -10.93 14.70 -7.63
CA HIS A 311 -11.03 15.98 -6.94
C HIS A 311 -11.62 15.79 -5.53
N GLN A 312 -11.07 16.48 -4.52
CA GLN A 312 -11.48 16.31 -3.13
C GLN A 312 -12.87 16.89 -2.84
N TYR A 313 -13.21 18.00 -3.49
CA TYR A 313 -14.44 18.77 -3.26
C TYR A 313 -15.09 19.11 -4.61
N LEU A 314 -15.70 18.14 -5.30
CA LEU A 314 -16.49 18.47 -6.49
C LEU A 314 -17.81 19.09 -6.01
N GLN A 315 -17.92 20.42 -6.08
CA GLN A 315 -19.18 21.14 -5.89
C GLN A 315 -19.85 21.27 -7.27
N VAL A 316 -20.81 20.40 -7.57
CA VAL A 316 -21.54 20.43 -8.85
C VAL A 316 -22.83 21.20 -8.67
N LEU A 317 -22.94 22.50 -9.02
CA LEU A 317 -24.24 23.20 -9.03
C LEU A 317 -24.35 24.40 -9.99
N PRO A 318 -25.57 24.66 -10.49
CA PRO A 318 -26.30 25.84 -9.99
C PRO A 318 -27.60 25.51 -9.21
N SER A 319 -27.73 26.13 -8.03
CA SER A 319 -28.95 26.37 -7.24
C SER A 319 -29.51 25.37 -6.22
N ARG A 320 -28.98 24.15 -5.99
CA ARG A 320 -29.45 23.31 -4.85
C ARG A 320 -28.44 22.29 -4.33
N THR A 321 -27.66 22.62 -3.28
CA THR A 321 -27.27 21.66 -2.21
C THR A 321 -26.56 22.38 -1.05
N HIS A 322 -27.02 22.08 0.16
CA HIS A 322 -26.30 22.11 1.44
C HIS A 322 -26.68 20.78 2.11
N PRO A 323 -25.77 20.07 2.80
CA PRO A 323 -25.35 20.48 4.14
C PRO A 323 -23.83 20.34 4.40
N HIS A 324 -23.35 21.18 5.31
CA HIS A 324 -22.07 21.00 6.00
C HIS A 324 -22.19 19.77 6.92
N MET A 325 -21.53 18.66 6.57
CA MET A 325 -21.62 17.40 7.31
C MET A 325 -20.29 17.06 8.00
N GLN A 326 -20.31 17.10 9.35
CA GLN A 326 -19.24 16.60 10.22
C GLN A 326 -19.23 15.06 10.20
N MET A 327 -18.51 14.46 9.26
CA MET A 327 -17.97 13.10 9.39
C MET A 327 -16.60 13.05 8.71
N SER A 328 -15.63 12.35 9.29
CA SER A 328 -14.33 12.06 8.66
C SER A 328 -14.48 11.01 7.54
N ALA A 329 -15.28 11.31 6.51
CA ALA A 329 -15.79 10.32 5.55
C ALA A 329 -15.60 10.67 4.06
N PHE A 330 -14.82 11.67 3.66
CA PHE A 330 -14.64 11.99 2.24
C PHE A 330 -13.47 11.25 1.59
N GLY A 331 -13.78 10.39 0.60
CA GLY A 331 -12.79 9.74 -0.27
C GLY A 331 -12.42 10.61 -1.47
N GLY A 332 -13.15 11.73 -1.64
CA GLY A 332 -13.18 12.57 -2.82
C GLY A 332 -14.16 12.06 -3.87
N TYR A 333 -14.17 12.72 -5.01
CA TYR A 333 -15.05 12.46 -6.14
C TYR A 333 -14.20 12.20 -7.39
N ILE A 334 -14.77 11.47 -8.36
CA ILE A 334 -14.12 11.20 -9.64
C ILE A 334 -15.03 11.70 -10.76
N LEU A 335 -14.51 12.56 -11.62
CA LEU A 335 -15.09 12.89 -12.92
C LEU A 335 -14.45 11.98 -13.96
N SER A 336 -15.24 11.21 -14.70
CA SER A 336 -14.75 10.35 -15.78
C SER A 336 -15.53 10.54 -17.06
N GLY A 337 -14.88 10.30 -18.20
CA GLY A 337 -15.51 10.36 -19.51
C GLY A 337 -14.65 9.73 -20.59
N ILE A 338 -15.16 9.75 -21.81
CA ILE A 338 -14.45 9.31 -23.01
C ILE A 338 -14.32 10.52 -23.93
N ARG A 339 -13.12 10.78 -24.43
CA ARG A 339 -12.91 11.84 -25.43
C ARG A 339 -13.58 11.43 -26.74
N THR A 340 -14.45 12.28 -27.28
CA THR A 340 -15.12 12.08 -28.58
C THR A 340 -14.59 13.03 -29.64
N CYS A 341 -14.77 12.67 -30.92
CA CYS A 341 -14.54 13.59 -32.03
C CYS A 341 -15.63 14.67 -32.03
N SER A 342 -15.25 15.93 -32.20
CA SER A 342 -16.23 16.96 -32.51
C SER A 342 -16.61 16.87 -33.99
N SER A 343 -17.83 17.28 -34.34
CA SER A 343 -18.28 17.31 -35.75
C SER A 343 -17.42 18.21 -36.64
N VAL A 344 -16.67 19.16 -36.05
CA VAL A 344 -15.77 20.07 -36.75
C VAL A 344 -14.41 19.43 -37.05
N ASP A 345 -13.87 18.65 -36.10
CA ASP A 345 -12.59 17.95 -36.28
C ASP A 345 -12.70 16.81 -37.31
N CYS A 346 -13.84 16.10 -37.30
CA CYS A 346 -14.10 15.00 -38.23
C CYS A 346 -14.25 15.48 -39.70
N ALA A 347 -14.53 16.78 -39.93
CA ALA A 347 -14.62 17.36 -41.27
C ALA A 347 -13.27 17.79 -41.86
N GLN A 348 -12.21 17.88 -41.04
CA GLN A 348 -10.86 18.31 -41.45
C GLN A 348 -9.92 17.12 -41.72
N GLY A 349 -10.38 15.89 -41.47
CA GLY A 349 -9.68 14.65 -41.81
C GLY A 349 -10.21 14.03 -43.10
N ASN A 350 -9.84 14.60 -44.25
CA ASN A 350 -9.87 13.91 -45.55
C ASN A 350 -8.68 14.35 -46.39
#